data_AF-A0A8S0GZ73-F1
#
_entry.id   AF-A0A8S0GZ73-F1
#
_cell.length_a   1.000
_cell.length_b   1.000
_cell.length_c   1.000
_cell.angle_alpha   90.00
_cell.angle_beta   90.00
_cell.angle_gamma   90.00
#
_symmetry.space_group_name_H-M   'P 1'
#
loop_
_entity.id
_entity.type
_entity.pdbx_description
1 polymer ?
#
loop_
_entity_poly.entity_id
_entity_poly.type
_entity_poly.pdbx_seq_one_letter_code
_entity_poly.pdbx_strand_id
1 'polypeptide(L)'
;MPGIHLCEPSPQRTPVLYQAGASSRGKQFAAEQAECVFVAAPSKVLLKKTVADIRRRAAEAGRDPSKILIFNLQTVILGETDAKPRPSSRNTNPGSATRAPWR
;
A
#
# COMPACT_ATOMS: atom_id res chain seq x y z
N MET A 1 34.49 -9.82 15.24
CA MET A 1 33.36 -10.19 16.11
C MET A 1 32.06 -9.81 15.40
N PRO A 2 31.08 -10.71 15.24
CA PRO A 2 29.73 -10.32 14.81
C PRO A 2 29.15 -9.31 15.79
N GLY A 3 28.50 -8.25 15.30
CA GLY A 3 27.90 -7.21 16.14
C GLY A 3 26.64 -7.69 16.85
N ILE A 4 26.33 -7.11 18.01
CA ILE A 4 25.07 -7.30 18.74
C ILE A 4 24.07 -6.18 18.42
N HIS A 5 22.77 -6.46 18.54
CA HIS A 5 21.76 -5.40 18.48
C HIS A 5 21.83 -4.57 19.78
N LEU A 6 21.93 -3.25 19.66
CA LEU A 6 22.19 -2.35 20.78
C LEU A 6 20.94 -2.04 21.63
N CYS A 7 19.76 -2.37 21.13
CA CYS A 7 18.50 -2.11 21.82
C CYS A 7 18.01 -3.37 22.55
N GLU A 8 17.32 -3.18 23.67
CA GLU A 8 16.55 -4.26 24.29
C GLU A 8 15.37 -4.71 23.40
N PRO A 9 14.84 -5.94 23.55
CA PRO A 9 13.72 -6.42 22.74
C PRO A 9 12.45 -5.57 22.95
N SER A 10 11.96 -4.93 21.89
CA SER A 10 10.66 -4.25 21.89
C SER A 10 9.48 -5.24 21.86
N PRO A 11 8.24 -4.82 22.17
CA PRO A 11 7.08 -5.71 22.14
C PRO A 11 6.87 -6.44 20.80
N GLN A 12 7.20 -5.80 19.68
CA GLN A 12 7.06 -6.40 18.36
C GLN A 12 8.35 -7.09 17.89
N ARG A 13 9.52 -6.72 18.45
CA ARG A 13 10.88 -7.06 17.98
C ARG A 13 11.18 -6.61 16.56
N THR A 14 10.36 -7.03 15.61
CA THR A 14 10.34 -6.60 14.22
C THR A 14 9.09 -5.74 14.01
N PRO A 15 9.22 -4.51 13.48
CA PRO A 15 8.04 -3.71 13.16
C PRO A 15 7.21 -4.38 12.06
N VAL A 16 5.94 -4.03 11.96
CA VAL A 16 5.08 -4.53 10.87
C VAL A 16 5.68 -4.17 9.52
N LEU A 17 5.89 -5.18 8.68
CA LEU A 17 6.61 -5.03 7.42
C LEU A 17 5.67 -4.63 6.28
N TYR A 18 5.82 -3.38 5.80
CA TYR A 18 5.15 -2.87 4.61
C TYR A 18 6.02 -2.97 3.36
N GLN A 19 5.38 -3.17 2.21
CA GLN A 19 6.06 -3.19 0.91
C GLN A 19 5.17 -2.55 -0.19
N ALA A 20 5.78 -1.87 -1.17
CA ALA A 20 5.04 -1.15 -2.24
C ALA A 20 5.64 -1.30 -3.66
N GLY A 21 6.47 -2.33 -3.90
CA GLY A 21 7.15 -2.55 -5.17
C GLY A 21 6.26 -3.25 -6.20
N ALA A 22 5.93 -2.56 -7.29
CA ALA A 22 5.04 -3.07 -8.33
C ALA A 22 5.69 -4.02 -9.37
N SER A 23 7.02 -4.06 -9.44
CA SER A 23 7.74 -4.93 -10.39
C SER A 23 7.56 -6.42 -10.06
N SER A 24 7.82 -7.32 -11.02
CA SER A 24 7.73 -8.77 -10.76
C SER A 24 8.60 -9.20 -9.57
N ARG A 25 9.85 -8.69 -9.50
CA ARG A 25 10.75 -8.91 -8.36
C ARG A 25 10.23 -8.27 -7.08
N GLY A 26 9.67 -7.06 -7.16
CA GLY A 26 9.09 -6.37 -6.01
C GLY A 26 7.92 -7.13 -5.40
N LYS A 27 7.02 -7.66 -6.23
CA LYS A 27 5.90 -8.51 -5.79
C LYS A 27 6.38 -9.82 -5.19
N GLN A 28 7.44 -10.41 -5.72
CA GLN A 28 8.05 -11.61 -5.15
C GLN A 28 8.59 -11.33 -3.74
N PHE A 29 9.37 -10.25 -3.59
CA PHE A 29 9.89 -9.85 -2.28
C PHE A 29 8.76 -9.51 -1.29
N ALA A 30 7.69 -8.87 -1.75
CA ALA A 30 6.50 -8.61 -0.95
C ALA A 30 5.85 -9.91 -0.47
N ALA A 31 5.69 -10.88 -1.37
CA ALA A 31 5.12 -12.17 -1.04
C ALA A 31 5.96 -12.95 -0.01
N GLU A 32 7.28 -12.81 -0.04
CA GLU A 32 8.19 -13.47 0.90
C GLU A 32 8.26 -12.80 2.28
N GLN A 33 8.15 -11.47 2.35
CA GLN A 33 8.50 -10.73 3.58
C GLN A 33 7.36 -9.88 4.15
N ALA A 34 6.48 -9.34 3.30
CA ALA A 34 5.54 -8.31 3.72
C ALA A 34 4.38 -8.90 4.55
N GLU A 35 3.97 -8.15 5.56
CA GLU A 35 2.70 -8.33 6.26
C GLU A 35 1.62 -7.44 5.65
N CYS A 36 2.02 -6.29 5.07
CA CYS A 36 1.15 -5.35 4.39
C CYS A 36 1.72 -4.94 3.03
N VAL A 37 0.90 -4.89 1.98
CA VAL A 37 1.31 -4.46 0.64
C VAL A 37 0.46 -3.29 0.16
N PHE A 38 1.13 -2.20 -0.21
CA PHE A 38 0.50 -1.04 -0.83
C PHE A 38 0.55 -1.16 -2.36
N VAL A 39 -0.61 -1.04 -3.01
CA VAL A 39 -0.74 -1.14 -4.45
C VAL A 39 -1.47 0.07 -5.02
N ALA A 40 -1.16 0.43 -6.27
CA ALA A 40 -1.86 1.48 -7.00
C ALA A 40 -2.51 0.87 -8.24
N ALA A 41 -3.65 0.21 -8.06
CA ALA A 41 -4.44 -0.34 -9.15
C ALA A 41 -5.61 0.61 -9.50
N PRO A 42 -5.70 1.10 -10.75
CA PRO A 42 -6.71 2.09 -11.15
C PRO A 42 -8.11 1.49 -11.35
N SER A 43 -8.26 0.16 -11.30
CA SER A 43 -9.54 -0.51 -11.44
C SER A 43 -9.64 -1.75 -10.57
N LYS A 44 -10.88 -2.15 -10.23
CA LYS A 44 -11.15 -3.37 -9.47
C LYS A 44 -10.62 -4.64 -10.16
N VAL A 45 -10.67 -4.68 -11.49
CA VAL A 45 -10.18 -5.81 -12.28
C VAL A 45 -8.66 -5.93 -12.16
N LEU A 46 -7.92 -4.83 -12.32
CA LEU A 46 -6.47 -4.84 -12.13
C LEU A 46 -6.09 -5.15 -10.68
N LEU A 47 -6.82 -4.58 -9.71
CA LEU A 47 -6.60 -4.84 -8.29
C LEU A 47 -6.74 -6.33 -7.98
N LYS A 48 -7.82 -6.97 -8.46
CA LYS A 48 -8.06 -8.41 -8.26
C LYS A 48 -6.92 -9.25 -8.82
N LYS A 49 -6.41 -8.91 -10.02
CA LYS A 49 -5.25 -9.60 -10.63
C LYS A 49 -3.99 -9.44 -9.78
N THR A 50 -3.69 -8.24 -9.32
CA THR A 50 -2.51 -7.97 -8.48
C THR A 50 -2.59 -8.70 -7.13
N VAL A 51 -3.76 -8.67 -6.49
CA VAL A 51 -4.01 -9.40 -5.23
C VAL A 51 -3.81 -10.89 -5.41
N ALA A 52 -4.37 -11.48 -6.48
CA ALA A 52 -4.24 -12.90 -6.77
C ALA A 52 -2.78 -13.30 -7.03
N ASP A 53 -2.02 -12.49 -7.77
CA ASP A 53 -0.60 -12.73 -8.05
C ASP A 53 0.26 -12.72 -6.78
N ILE A 54 0.09 -11.72 -5.91
CA ILE A 54 0.81 -11.64 -4.62
C ILE A 54 0.46 -12.84 -3.73
N ARG A 55 -0.83 -13.19 -3.64
CA ARG A 55 -1.28 -14.34 -2.83
C ARG A 55 -0.77 -15.68 -3.35
N ARG A 56 -0.74 -15.87 -4.66
CA ARG A 56 -0.15 -17.07 -5.28
C ARG A 56 1.33 -17.20 -4.92
N ARG A 57 2.09 -16.11 -5.09
CA ARG A 57 3.53 -16.09 -4.74
C ARG A 57 3.79 -16.33 -3.26
N ALA A 58 2.90 -15.83 -2.39
CA ALA A 58 3.01 -16.05 -0.95
C ALA A 58 2.83 -17.54 -0.60
N ALA A 59 1.84 -18.20 -1.22
CA ALA A 59 1.66 -19.65 -1.08
C ALA A 59 2.88 -20.43 -1.60
N GLU A 60 3.43 -20.04 -2.75
CA GLU A 60 4.65 -20.62 -3.32
C GLU A 60 5.88 -20.42 -2.41
N ALA A 61 5.94 -19.31 -1.67
CA ALA A 61 6.95 -19.04 -0.65
C ALA A 61 6.67 -19.73 0.71
N GLY A 62 5.64 -20.57 0.81
CA GLY A 62 5.28 -21.31 2.02
C GLY A 62 4.59 -20.48 3.11
N ARG A 63 4.07 -19.29 2.77
CA ARG A 63 3.35 -18.41 3.69
C ARG A 63 1.84 -18.52 3.49
N ASP A 64 1.08 -18.28 4.55
CA ASP A 64 -0.37 -18.16 4.48
C ASP A 64 -0.76 -16.88 3.71
N PRO A 65 -1.38 -16.99 2.51
CA PRO A 65 -1.73 -15.83 1.70
C PRO A 65 -2.77 -14.91 2.34
N SER A 66 -3.53 -15.40 3.33
CA SER A 66 -4.54 -14.61 4.05
C SER A 66 -3.92 -13.62 5.04
N LYS A 67 -2.66 -13.85 5.46
CA LYS A 67 -1.93 -13.01 6.41
C LYS A 67 -1.35 -11.74 5.81
N ILE A 68 -1.37 -11.61 4.48
CA ILE A 68 -0.90 -10.42 3.78
C ILE A 68 -2.08 -9.47 3.56
N LEU A 69 -2.08 -8.34 4.26
CA LEU A 69 -3.06 -7.28 4.07
C LEU A 69 -2.70 -6.45 2.84
N ILE A 70 -3.69 -6.12 2.01
CA ILE A 70 -3.46 -5.37 0.77
C ILE A 70 -4.26 -4.08 0.80
N PHE A 71 -3.57 -2.96 0.61
CA PHE A 71 -4.11 -1.62 0.63
C PHE A 71 -3.99 -1.01 -0.77
N ASN A 72 -5.10 -0.56 -1.35
CA ASN A 72 -5.08 0.13 -2.63
C ASN A 72 -5.06 1.64 -2.41
N LEU A 73 -4.17 2.36 -3.10
CA LEU A 73 -4.20 3.82 -3.15
C LEU A 73 -5.53 4.29 -3.72
N GLN A 74 -6.27 5.07 -2.95
CA GLN A 74 -7.54 5.67 -3.35
C GLN A 74 -7.56 7.14 -2.89
N THR A 75 -8.02 8.02 -3.77
CA THR A 75 -8.31 9.41 -3.43
C THR A 75 -9.81 9.60 -3.50
N VAL A 76 -10.43 9.93 -2.37
CA VAL A 76 -11.88 10.15 -2.26
C VAL A 76 -12.12 11.65 -2.17
N ILE A 77 -12.92 12.19 -3.09
CA ILE A 77 -13.37 13.59 -3.09
C ILE A 77 -14.86 13.57 -2.76
N LEU A 78 -15.24 14.21 -1.65
CA LEU A 78 -16.62 14.23 -1.16
C LEU A 78 -17.31 15.55 -1.52
N GLY A 79 -18.63 15.50 -1.70
CA GLY A 79 -19.52 16.65 -1.84
C GLY A 79 -20.86 16.34 -1.19
N GLU A 80 -21.58 17.38 -0.76
CA GLU A 80 -22.91 17.23 -0.12
C GLU A 80 -23.93 16.53 -1.02
N THR A 81 -23.76 16.68 -2.35
CA THR A 81 -24.57 16.02 -3.36
C THR A 81 -23.70 15.61 -4.55
N ASP A 82 -24.11 14.58 -5.29
CA ASP A 82 -23.43 14.13 -6.52
C ASP A 82 -23.31 15.24 -7.57
N ALA A 83 -24.21 16.24 -7.52
CA ALA A 83 -24.22 17.42 -8.40
C ALA A 83 -23.27 18.54 -7.95
N LYS A 84 -22.68 18.46 -6.75
CA LYS A 84 -21.70 19.41 -6.20
C LYS A 84 -20.26 18.81 -6.11
N PRO A 85 -19.64 18.31 -7.19
CA PRO A 85 -18.20 18.23 -7.22
C PRO A 85 -17.64 19.58 -7.70
N ARG A 86 -17.16 20.45 -6.79
CA ARG A 86 -16.42 21.67 -7.17
C ARG A 86 -15.36 22.03 -6.12
N PRO A 87 -14.24 22.70 -6.48
CA PRO A 87 -13.59 22.83 -7.79
C PRO A 87 -12.05 22.63 -7.64
N SER A 88 -11.51 21.42 -7.81
CA SER A 88 -10.04 21.27 -7.96
C SER A 88 -9.58 20.00 -8.68
N SER A 89 -10.46 19.30 -9.39
CA SER A 89 -10.07 18.17 -10.26
C SER A 89 -9.10 18.56 -11.38
N ARG A 90 -8.83 19.88 -11.56
CA ARG A 90 -7.95 20.42 -12.59
C ARG A 90 -6.47 20.48 -12.19
N ASN A 91 -6.08 20.20 -10.93
CA ASN A 91 -4.67 20.20 -10.58
C ASN A 91 -4.31 19.24 -9.44
N THR A 92 -4.06 17.98 -9.79
CA THR A 92 -3.42 17.00 -8.89
C THR A 92 -1.89 17.03 -8.98
N ASN A 93 -1.30 18.08 -9.58
CA ASN A 93 0.15 18.27 -9.56
C ASN A 93 0.59 18.76 -8.16
N PRO A 94 1.47 18.04 -7.45
CA PRO A 94 1.91 18.40 -6.10
C PRO A 94 2.57 19.79 -5.98
N GLY A 95 2.95 20.44 -7.09
CA GLY A 95 3.53 21.78 -7.10
C GLY A 95 2.54 22.96 -7.00
N SER A 96 1.23 22.71 -6.84
CA SER A 96 0.20 23.74 -6.95
C SER A 96 -0.69 23.90 -5.71
N ALA A 97 -0.21 23.47 -4.55
CA ALA A 97 -0.91 23.59 -3.28
C ALA A 97 -1.01 25.07 -2.82
N THR A 98 -1.81 25.87 -3.52
CA THR A 98 -2.26 27.18 -3.03
C THR A 98 -3.37 26.92 -2.03
N ARG A 99 -3.07 27.30 -0.78
CA ARG A 99 -3.89 27.23 0.45
C ARG A 99 -5.40 27.36 0.19
N ALA A 100 -6.14 26.30 0.47
CA ALA A 100 -7.54 26.42 0.87
C ALA A 100 -7.60 26.42 2.41
N PRO A 101 -8.33 27.36 3.05
CA PRO A 101 -8.44 27.40 4.50
C PRO A 101 -9.37 26.28 4.97
N TRP A 102 -8.83 25.34 5.72
CA TRP A 102 -9.62 24.41 6.53
C TRP A 102 -10.27 25.22 7.64
N ARG A 103 -11.59 25.44 7.54
CA ARG A 103 -12.43 25.83 8.68
C ARG A 103 -12.96 24.58 9.36
#